data_AF-A0A0X8JIX4-F1
#
_entry.id   AF-A0A0X8JIX4-F1
#
_cell.length_a   1.000
_cell.length_b   1.000
_cell.length_c   1.000
_cell.angle_alpha   90.00
_cell.angle_beta   90.00
_cell.angle_gamma   90.00
#
_symmetry.space_group_name_H-M   'P 1'
#
loop_
_entity.id
_entity.type
_entity.pdbx_description
1 polymer ?
#
loop_
_entity_poly.entity_id
_entity_poly.type
_entity_poly.pdbx_seq_one_letter_code
_entity_poly.pdbx_strand_id
1 'polypeptide(L)'
;MEFSKSRARFRNWALGADGMAGGYNAPGLPEIKGEAAFGQAQTEIGALGSASGALSIGGQFNVRYWSPFPNGAMHSKLFFTASQANPLYGASTTIMPPSVDIPVILYLGRPK
;
A
#
# COMPACT_ATOMS: atom_id res chain seq x y z
N MET A 1 16.76 -52.80 -35.34
CA MET A 1 17.25 -51.52 -34.77
C MET A 1 16.50 -51.28 -33.47
N GLU A 2 17.19 -51.38 -32.35
CA GLU A 2 16.59 -51.26 -31.03
C GLU A 2 16.73 -49.79 -30.57
N PHE A 3 15.61 -49.13 -30.31
CA PHE A 3 15.61 -47.74 -29.84
C PHE A 3 16.07 -47.70 -28.36
N SER A 4 17.16 -46.96 -28.11
CA SER A 4 17.71 -46.73 -26.77
C SER A 4 16.65 -46.21 -25.78
N LYS A 5 16.58 -46.82 -24.60
CA LYS A 5 15.64 -46.51 -23.50
C LYS A 5 15.96 -45.19 -22.77
N SER A 6 16.26 -44.10 -23.48
CA SER A 6 16.38 -42.78 -22.84
C SER A 6 15.01 -42.10 -22.72
N ARG A 7 14.14 -42.63 -21.85
CA ARG A 7 12.99 -41.86 -21.35
C ARG A 7 13.19 -41.48 -19.90
N ALA A 8 14.29 -40.78 -19.61
CA ALA A 8 14.23 -39.79 -18.54
C ALA A 8 13.35 -38.63 -19.08
N ARG A 9 12.03 -38.84 -19.14
CA ARG A 9 11.08 -37.73 -19.25
C ARG A 9 11.43 -36.81 -18.09
N PHE A 10 11.67 -35.53 -18.34
CA PHE A 10 11.94 -34.47 -17.36
C PHE A 10 11.52 -34.87 -15.94
N ARG A 11 12.45 -35.48 -15.20
CA ARG A 11 12.15 -36.13 -13.92
C ARG A 11 12.47 -35.16 -12.81
N ASN A 12 11.71 -34.08 -12.75
CA ASN A 12 11.50 -33.25 -11.57
C ASN A 12 10.33 -32.26 -11.74
N TRP A 13 9.29 -32.68 -12.48
CA TRP A 13 7.99 -32.01 -12.41
C TRP A 13 7.32 -32.40 -11.09
N ALA A 14 7.54 -31.61 -10.05
CA ALA A 14 6.47 -31.31 -9.13
C ALA A 14 5.85 -30.00 -9.62
N LEU A 15 4.58 -30.01 -10.06
CA LEU A 15 3.77 -28.79 -10.11
C LEU A 15 3.91 -28.12 -8.75
N GLY A 16 4.65 -27.01 -8.67
CA GLY A 16 4.91 -26.29 -7.43
C GLY A 16 5.37 -27.20 -6.29
N ALA A 17 6.67 -27.44 -6.16
CA ALA A 17 7.21 -28.05 -4.93
C ALA A 17 6.75 -27.29 -3.65
N ASP A 18 6.43 -25.99 -3.81
CA ASP A 18 5.81 -25.12 -2.79
C ASP A 18 4.36 -24.69 -3.14
N GLY A 19 3.73 -25.27 -4.18
CA GLY A 19 2.33 -25.03 -4.55
C GLY A 19 1.98 -23.66 -5.16
N MET A 20 2.94 -22.74 -5.33
CA MET A 20 2.66 -21.36 -5.77
C MET A 20 2.67 -21.13 -7.30
N ALA A 21 2.94 -22.15 -8.11
CA ALA A 21 2.98 -21.97 -9.56
C ALA A 21 1.58 -21.64 -10.12
N GLY A 22 1.46 -20.54 -10.88
CA GLY A 22 0.17 -20.03 -11.33
C GLY A 22 -0.60 -19.24 -10.27
N GLY A 23 0.05 -18.84 -9.17
CA GLY A 23 -0.53 -17.99 -8.14
C GLY A 23 -1.00 -16.65 -8.73
N TYR A 24 -2.21 -16.24 -8.35
CA TYR A 24 -2.75 -14.94 -8.73
C TYR A 24 -2.31 -13.87 -7.74
N ASN A 25 -1.72 -12.81 -8.25
CA ASN A 25 -1.40 -11.60 -7.51
C ASN A 25 -2.54 -10.60 -7.67
N ALA A 26 -3.26 -10.34 -6.59
CA ALA A 26 -4.31 -9.34 -6.58
C ALA A 26 -3.74 -7.94 -6.83
N PRO A 27 -4.45 -7.07 -7.55
CA PRO A 27 -4.01 -5.70 -7.73
C PRO A 27 -3.95 -4.96 -6.39
N GLY A 28 -2.96 -4.08 -6.26
CA GLY A 28 -2.83 -3.26 -5.06
C GLY A 28 -2.02 -2.00 -5.31
N LEU A 29 -2.36 -0.97 -4.55
CA LEU A 29 -1.62 0.29 -4.50
C LEU A 29 -1.09 0.52 -3.08
N PRO A 30 0.05 1.19 -2.93
CA PRO A 30 0.49 1.71 -1.64
C PRO A 30 -0.59 2.59 -1.02
N GLU A 31 -0.73 2.48 0.29
CA GLU A 31 -1.68 3.31 1.03
C GLU A 31 -1.29 4.78 0.99
N ILE A 32 -2.29 5.65 0.84
CA ILE A 32 -2.12 7.09 0.97
C ILE A 32 -2.77 7.52 2.27
N LYS A 33 -1.94 7.96 3.22
CA LYS A 33 -2.32 8.29 4.59
C LYS A 33 -1.84 9.67 4.97
N GLY A 34 -2.65 10.39 5.73
CA GLY A 34 -2.23 11.64 6.35
C GLY A 34 -3.06 11.97 7.58
N GLU A 35 -2.51 12.82 8.43
CA GLU A 35 -3.17 13.32 9.63
C GLU A 35 -3.00 14.83 9.70
N ALA A 36 -4.06 15.53 10.10
CA ALA A 36 -4.01 16.94 10.45
C ALA A 36 -4.63 17.13 11.82
N ALA A 37 -3.97 17.90 12.68
CA ALA A 37 -4.50 18.25 13.99
C ALA A 37 -4.85 19.75 14.03
N PHE A 38 -5.90 20.04 14.80
CA PHE A 38 -6.43 21.39 14.99
C PHE A 38 -6.52 21.61 16.49
N GLY A 39 -5.90 22.69 16.98
CA GLY A 39 -5.92 23.04 18.39
C GLY A 39 -6.54 24.41 18.60
N GLN A 40 -7.24 24.58 19.73
CA GLN A 40 -7.65 25.88 20.24
C GLN A 40 -6.86 26.21 21.50
N ALA A 41 -6.26 27.40 21.54
CA ALA A 41 -5.72 27.98 22.78
C ALA A 41 -6.77 28.91 23.40
N GLN A 42 -6.80 29.03 24.73
CA GLN A 42 -7.83 29.71 25.52
C GLN A 42 -8.18 31.14 25.06
N THR A 43 -7.30 31.83 24.34
CA THR A 43 -7.49 33.23 23.93
C THR A 43 -7.42 33.45 22.41
N GLU A 44 -7.11 32.43 21.62
CA GLU A 44 -7.00 32.50 20.15
C GLU A 44 -7.43 31.18 19.49
N ILE A 45 -8.50 31.23 18.68
CA ILE A 45 -8.95 30.09 17.87
C ILE A 45 -8.28 30.19 16.50
N GLY A 46 -7.07 29.65 16.33
CA GLY A 46 -6.42 29.75 15.01
C GLY A 46 -5.15 28.94 14.80
N ALA A 47 -4.76 28.07 15.74
CA ALA A 47 -3.54 27.30 15.60
C ALA A 47 -3.84 25.96 14.94
N LEU A 48 -3.68 25.94 13.61
CA LEU A 48 -3.46 24.70 12.88
C LEU A 48 -2.27 23.95 13.51
N GLY A 49 -2.60 22.84 14.15
CA GLY A 49 -1.66 22.05 14.92
C GLY A 49 -1.14 20.92 14.07
N SER A 50 -0.18 21.21 13.19
CA SER A 50 0.57 20.20 12.40
C SER A 50 -0.24 19.35 11.41
N ALA A 51 0.42 18.99 10.31
CA ALA A 51 -0.04 17.94 9.42
C ALA A 51 1.13 17.03 9.06
N SER A 52 0.79 15.81 8.66
CA SER A 52 1.76 14.77 8.28
C SER A 52 1.21 13.88 7.17
N GLY A 53 2.12 13.19 6.49
CA GLY A 53 1.79 12.28 5.40
C GLY A 53 1.25 13.00 4.16
N ALA A 54 0.14 12.52 3.64
CA ALA A 54 -0.52 13.04 2.44
C ALA A 54 -1.28 14.36 2.67
N LEU A 55 -1.35 14.84 3.91
CA LEU A 55 -1.98 16.12 4.24
C LEU A 55 -0.92 17.18 4.50
N SER A 56 -1.14 18.37 3.96
CA SER A 56 -0.35 19.56 4.24
C SER A 56 -1.27 20.72 4.57
N ILE A 57 -0.73 21.70 5.29
CA ILE A 57 -1.46 22.87 5.73
C ILE A 57 -0.97 24.06 4.91
N GLY A 58 -1.84 24.56 4.03
CA GLY A 58 -1.58 25.74 3.21
C GLY A 58 -2.32 26.96 3.73
N GLY A 59 -1.61 28.07 3.88
CA GLY A 59 -2.18 29.37 4.28
C GLY A 59 -2.21 29.61 5.80
N GLN A 60 -2.27 30.89 6.18
CA GLN A 60 -2.42 31.30 7.57
C GLN A 60 -3.90 31.43 7.89
N PHE A 61 -4.41 30.59 8.78
CA PHE A 61 -5.79 30.68 9.24
C PHE A 61 -5.86 31.66 10.41
N ASN A 62 -6.09 32.94 10.10
CA ASN A 62 -6.48 33.92 11.11
C ASN A 62 -7.97 33.79 11.37
N VAL A 63 -8.36 32.82 12.17
CA VAL A 63 -9.71 32.80 12.73
C VAL A 63 -9.60 33.49 14.09
N ARG A 64 -10.45 34.49 14.37
CA ARG A 64 -10.57 35.11 15.69
C ARG A 64 -12.02 35.06 16.07
N TYR A 65 -12.39 34.06 16.85
CA TYR A 65 -13.67 34.03 17.55
C TYR A 65 -13.41 34.01 19.05
N TRP A 66 -14.20 34.76 19.79
CA TRP A 66 -14.23 34.75 21.25
C TRP A 66 -14.90 33.46 21.73
N SER A 67 -14.18 32.62 22.47
CA SER A 67 -14.77 31.47 23.15
C SER A 67 -15.34 31.92 24.50
N PRO A 68 -16.65 31.74 24.77
CA PRO A 68 -17.23 32.01 26.09
C PRO A 68 -16.89 30.91 27.12
N PHE A 69 -16.12 29.88 26.75
CA PHE A 69 -15.80 28.74 27.62
C PHE A 69 -14.41 28.90 28.25
N PRO A 70 -14.30 29.11 29.58
CA PRO A 70 -13.02 29.40 30.24
C PRO A 70 -12.04 28.23 30.25
N ASN A 71 -12.54 26.99 30.20
CA ASN A 71 -11.75 25.77 30.41
C ASN A 71 -12.06 24.71 29.35
N GLY A 72 -11.22 24.64 28.33
CA GLY A 72 -11.25 23.53 27.37
C GLY A 72 -10.47 23.85 26.11
N ALA A 73 -9.19 23.49 26.07
CA ALA A 73 -8.50 23.37 24.78
C ALA A 73 -9.15 22.20 24.03
N MET A 74 -9.91 22.49 22.97
CA MET A 74 -10.44 21.46 22.10
C MET A 74 -9.40 21.10 21.05
N HIS A 75 -9.02 19.82 21.02
CA HIS A 75 -8.13 19.25 20.02
C HIS A 75 -8.94 18.32 19.13
N SER A 76 -9.00 18.66 17.84
CA SER A 76 -9.64 17.82 16.83
C SER A 76 -8.58 17.27 15.89
N LYS A 77 -8.75 16.02 15.45
CA LYS A 77 -7.87 15.35 14.49
C LYS A 77 -8.67 14.91 13.29
N LEU A 78 -8.09 15.11 12.10
CA LEU A 78 -8.59 14.57 10.85
C LEU A 78 -7.61 13.51 10.37
N PHE A 79 -8.12 12.31 10.11
CA PHE A 79 -7.38 11.22 9.51
C PHE A 79 -7.84 11.03 8.07
N PHE A 80 -6.89 10.96 7.15
CA PHE A 80 -7.12 10.57 5.77
C PHE A 80 -6.49 9.19 5.54
N THR A 81 -7.31 8.24 5.10
CA THR A 81 -6.88 6.89 4.70
C THR A 81 -7.58 6.54 3.39
N ALA A 82 -6.85 6.41 2.29
CA ALA A 82 -7.46 6.15 0.98
C ALA A 82 -8.18 4.79 0.93
N SER A 83 -7.71 3.80 1.71
CA SER A 83 -8.36 2.49 1.87
C SER A 83 -9.82 2.54 2.34
N GLN A 84 -10.23 3.60 3.07
CA GLN A 84 -11.63 3.76 3.48
C GLN A 84 -12.57 4.06 2.31
N ALA A 85 -12.07 4.71 1.26
CA ALA A 85 -12.85 5.02 0.07
C ALA A 85 -12.74 3.92 -1.00
N ASN A 86 -11.55 3.32 -1.14
CA ASN A 86 -11.33 2.23 -2.09
C ASN A 86 -10.33 1.19 -1.53
N PRO A 87 -10.73 -0.08 -1.39
CA PRO A 87 -9.90 -1.14 -0.81
C PRO A 87 -8.65 -1.49 -1.62
N LEU A 88 -8.50 -1.00 -2.86
CA LEU A 88 -7.25 -1.16 -3.63
C LEU A 88 -6.06 -0.45 -2.98
N TYR A 89 -6.30 0.65 -2.27
CA TYR A 89 -5.25 1.35 -1.53
C TYR A 89 -4.93 0.58 -0.24
N GLY A 90 -3.64 0.37 0.02
CA GLY A 90 -3.16 -0.40 1.17
C GLY A 90 -3.16 -1.91 0.95
N ALA A 91 -3.61 -2.41 -0.21
CA ALA A 91 -3.57 -3.83 -0.54
C ALA A 91 -2.16 -4.33 -0.93
N SER A 92 -1.23 -3.43 -1.29
CA SER A 92 0.16 -3.75 -1.60
C SER A 92 1.11 -2.63 -1.14
N THR A 93 2.38 -2.95 -0.89
CA THR A 93 3.44 -1.96 -0.55
C THR A 93 4.06 -1.30 -1.78
N THR A 94 3.84 -1.86 -2.97
CA THR A 94 4.24 -1.32 -4.27
C THR A 94 3.03 -1.23 -5.19
N ILE A 95 3.20 -0.58 -6.34
CA ILE A 95 2.18 -0.63 -7.40
C ILE A 95 2.22 -2.04 -7.98
N MET A 96 1.19 -2.85 -7.70
CA MET A 96 1.05 -4.21 -8.19
C MET A 96 -0.17 -4.27 -9.13
N PRO A 97 0.03 -4.38 -10.45
CA PRO A 97 -1.03 -4.74 -11.37
C PRO A 97 -1.49 -6.18 -11.13
N PRO A 98 -2.70 -6.56 -11.58
CA PRO A 98 -3.12 -7.96 -11.60
C PRO A 98 -2.11 -8.78 -12.41
N SER A 99 -1.55 -9.83 -11.80
CA SER A 99 -0.56 -10.68 -12.46
C SER A 99 -0.68 -12.14 -12.02
N VAL A 100 0.03 -13.01 -12.74
CA VAL A 100 0.10 -14.44 -12.43
C VAL A 100 1.57 -14.85 -12.48
N ASP A 101 1.99 -15.64 -11.50
CA ASP A 101 3.36 -16.14 -11.43
C ASP A 101 3.53 -17.35 -12.36
N ILE A 102 4.27 -17.17 -13.45
CA ILE A 102 4.47 -18.19 -14.47
C ILE A 102 5.87 -18.80 -14.34
N PRO A 103 6.00 -20.12 -14.13
CA PRO A 103 7.30 -20.78 -14.22
C PRO A 103 7.76 -20.80 -15.69
N VAL A 104 8.94 -20.26 -15.98
CA VAL A 104 9.53 -20.26 -17.33
C VAL A 104 10.82 -21.09 -17.34
N ILE A 105 10.97 -21.97 -18.34
CA ILE A 105 12.20 -22.72 -18.60
C ILE A 105 12.73 -22.31 -19.96
N LEU A 106 13.96 -21.77 -20.00
CA LEU A 106 14.70 -21.57 -21.24
C LEU A 106 15.69 -22.71 -21.43
N TYR A 107 15.59 -23.43 -22.55
CA TYR A 107 16.60 -24.38 -22.98
C TYR A 107 17.78 -23.63 -23.62
N LEU A 108 18.97 -23.72 -23.02
CA LEU A 108 20.17 -22.98 -23.46
C LEU A 108 21.03 -23.74 -24.50
N GLY A 109 20.54 -24.86 -25.04
CA GLY A 109 21.32 -25.70 -25.95
C GLY A 109 22.28 -26.64 -25.22
N ARG A 110 22.97 -27.49 -26.00
CA ARG A 110 24.06 -28.36 -25.50
C ARG A 110 25.40 -27.68 -25.78
N PRO A 111 26.35 -27.67 -24.82
CA PRO A 111 27.72 -27.27 -25.11
C PRO A 111 28.28 -28.13 -26.24
N LYS A 112 29.04 -27.51 -27.14
CA LYS A 112 29.80 -28.24 -28.18
C LYS A 112 31.01 -28.92 -27.58
#